data_AF-H0SMC5-F1
#
_entry.id   AF-H0SMC5-F1
#
_cell.length_a   1.000
_cell.length_b   1.000
_cell.length_c   1.000
_cell.angle_alpha   90.00
_cell.angle_beta   90.00
_cell.angle_gamma   90.00
#
_symmetry.space_group_name_H-M   'P 1'
#
loop_
_entity.id
_entity.type
_entity.pdbx_description
1 polymer ?
#
loop_
_entity_poly.entity_id
_entity_poly.type
_entity_poly.pdbx_seq_one_letter_code
_entity_poly.pdbx_strand_id
1 'polypeptide(L)'
;MKTRTKATKHAVTREQVYIFAQGCVERGEVGAAAAAVICFEWLQRPENVLAGHIKWTDYRQTTPPTIQIEHHKTGARIDHPLEDVLDDGTAIQLYPEAEAILANLKRLGTPMILREVLPPTDKRYIRPGAKAVSKPYSFSGMQKIVQRMRKEIGLPVTFTLDACRHGGMTELEEAELTEGQGRALSAHRTRESYSGYAKRTAPRILAATRKRRAHVLANTTQTEFQNAESGEFQNNKVVKM
;
A
#
# COMPACT_ATOMS: atom_id res chain seq x y z
N MET A 1 6.81 -20.10 -31.38
CA MET A 1 6.49 -20.11 -29.93
C MET A 1 5.42 -19.06 -29.66
N LYS A 2 4.15 -19.44 -29.43
CA LYS A 2 3.06 -18.47 -29.22
C LYS A 2 3.31 -17.70 -27.91
N THR A 3 3.66 -16.43 -28.02
CA THR A 3 3.85 -15.53 -26.88
C THR A 3 2.52 -15.42 -26.15
N ARG A 4 2.46 -15.89 -24.90
CA ARG A 4 1.25 -15.80 -24.07
C ARG A 4 0.96 -14.33 -23.81
N THR A 5 -0.04 -13.77 -24.46
CA THR A 5 -0.53 -12.41 -24.18
C THR A 5 -1.01 -12.39 -22.72
N LYS A 6 -0.30 -11.67 -21.84
CA LYS A 6 -0.73 -11.50 -20.45
C LYS A 6 -2.04 -10.73 -20.48
N ALA A 7 -3.11 -11.36 -20.00
CA ALA A 7 -4.41 -10.69 -19.83
C ALA A 7 -4.24 -9.46 -18.93
N THR A 8 -4.86 -8.34 -19.31
CA THR A 8 -4.89 -7.13 -18.50
C THR A 8 -5.60 -7.45 -17.19
N LYS A 9 -4.88 -7.34 -16.08
CA LYS A 9 -5.44 -7.53 -14.74
C LYS A 9 -6.32 -6.33 -14.40
N HIS A 10 -7.47 -6.59 -13.81
CA HIS A 10 -8.41 -5.55 -13.39
C HIS A 10 -7.86 -4.87 -12.12
N ALA A 11 -7.99 -3.55 -12.06
CA ALA A 11 -7.69 -2.75 -10.88
C ALA A 11 -9.01 -2.39 -10.20
N VAL A 12 -9.05 -2.48 -8.86
CA VAL A 12 -10.18 -1.99 -8.06
C VAL A 12 -9.84 -0.61 -7.51
N THR A 13 -10.86 0.20 -7.20
CA THR A 13 -10.66 1.52 -6.58
C THR A 13 -10.48 1.40 -5.06
N ARG A 14 -9.88 2.42 -4.44
CA ARG A 14 -9.79 2.55 -2.98
C ARG A 14 -11.16 2.40 -2.31
N GLU A 15 -12.15 3.11 -2.83
CA GLU A 15 -13.54 3.04 -2.34
C GLU A 15 -14.08 1.60 -2.34
N GLN A 16 -13.89 0.84 -3.42
CA GLN A 16 -14.31 -0.56 -3.48
C GLN A 16 -13.60 -1.43 -2.43
N VAL A 17 -12.31 -1.19 -2.17
CA VAL A 17 -11.55 -1.91 -1.15
C VAL A 17 -12.09 -1.65 0.24
N TYR A 18 -12.40 -0.40 0.57
CA TYR A 18 -12.91 -0.06 1.89
C TYR A 18 -14.38 -0.45 2.09
N ILE A 19 -15.23 -0.37 1.05
CA ILE A 19 -16.58 -0.96 1.07
C ILE A 19 -16.50 -2.47 1.34
N PHE A 20 -15.58 -3.17 0.66
CA PHE A 20 -15.36 -4.60 0.91
C PHE A 20 -14.88 -4.86 2.34
N ALA A 21 -13.89 -4.11 2.81
CA ALA A 21 -13.28 -4.31 4.11
C ALA A 21 -14.29 -4.08 5.24
N GLN A 22 -15.02 -2.98 5.19
CA GLN A 22 -16.06 -2.67 6.16
C GLN A 22 -17.17 -3.73 6.16
N GLY A 23 -17.68 -4.10 4.98
CA GLY A 23 -18.70 -5.15 4.87
C GLY A 23 -18.22 -6.52 5.37
N CYS A 24 -16.92 -6.83 5.25
CA CYS A 24 -16.31 -8.02 5.85
C CYS A 24 -16.23 -7.93 7.37
N VAL A 25 -15.85 -6.78 7.93
CA VAL A 25 -15.80 -6.56 9.39
C VAL A 25 -17.19 -6.76 10.01
N GLU A 26 -18.23 -6.16 9.44
CA GLU A 26 -19.62 -6.29 9.90
C GLU A 26 -20.13 -7.74 9.94
N ARG A 27 -19.58 -8.61 9.08
CA ARG A 27 -19.97 -10.02 8.95
C ARG A 27 -18.98 -10.96 9.63
N GLY A 28 -18.00 -10.43 10.37
CA GLY A 28 -17.01 -11.21 11.11
C GLY A 28 -15.87 -11.81 10.26
N GLU A 29 -15.79 -11.49 8.97
CA GLU A 29 -14.73 -11.94 8.06
C GLU A 29 -13.52 -10.98 8.07
N VAL A 30 -13.09 -10.60 9.28
CA VAL A 30 -12.05 -9.57 9.49
C VAL A 30 -10.73 -9.93 8.82
N GLY A 31 -10.36 -11.22 8.78
CA GLY A 31 -9.16 -11.69 8.09
C GLY A 31 -9.17 -11.37 6.59
N ALA A 32 -10.34 -11.41 5.94
CA ALA A 32 -10.49 -11.03 4.54
C ALA A 32 -10.44 -9.51 4.36
N ALA A 33 -11.03 -8.74 5.29
CA ALA A 33 -10.97 -7.28 5.30
C ALA A 33 -9.52 -6.79 5.35
N ALA A 34 -8.77 -7.26 6.36
CA ALA A 34 -7.38 -6.91 6.55
C ALA A 34 -6.50 -7.34 5.36
N ALA A 35 -6.73 -8.54 4.81
CA ALA A 35 -5.98 -9.00 3.64
C ALA A 35 -6.19 -8.09 2.41
N ALA A 36 -7.41 -7.59 2.18
CA ALA A 36 -7.70 -6.68 1.07
C ALA A 36 -6.97 -5.34 1.23
N VAL A 37 -7.07 -4.74 2.41
CA VAL A 37 -6.41 -3.46 2.73
C VAL A 37 -4.90 -3.59 2.65
N ILE A 38 -4.29 -4.64 3.21
CA ILE A 38 -2.83 -4.87 3.14
C ILE A 38 -2.37 -5.06 1.69
N CYS A 39 -3.16 -5.77 0.86
CA CYS A 39 -2.82 -5.90 -0.55
C CYS A 39 -2.85 -4.55 -1.28
N PHE A 40 -3.77 -3.66 -0.91
CA PHE A 40 -3.96 -2.35 -1.52
C PHE A 40 -2.94 -1.31 -1.02
N GLU A 41 -2.94 -0.99 0.27
CA GLU A 41 -2.13 0.09 0.85
C GLU A 41 -0.63 -0.25 0.90
N TRP A 42 -0.32 -1.48 1.30
CA TRP A 42 1.07 -1.95 1.42
C TRP A 42 1.55 -2.70 0.20
N LEU A 43 0.72 -2.72 -0.85
CA LEU A 43 1.05 -3.28 -2.17
C LEU A 43 1.58 -4.70 -2.05
N GLN A 44 1.03 -5.50 -1.14
CA GLN A 44 1.48 -6.87 -0.90
C GLN A 44 0.80 -7.87 -1.82
N ARG A 45 1.54 -8.95 -2.13
CA ARG A 45 0.95 -10.04 -2.92
C ARG A 45 0.03 -10.83 -2.00
N PRO A 46 -1.15 -11.27 -2.47
CA PRO A 46 -2.03 -12.07 -1.63
C PRO A 46 -1.34 -13.32 -1.08
N GLU A 47 -0.45 -13.94 -1.86
CA GLU A 47 0.33 -15.10 -1.38
C GLU A 47 1.23 -14.74 -0.18
N ASN A 48 1.83 -13.55 -0.15
CA ASN A 48 2.69 -13.10 0.96
C ASN A 48 1.86 -12.92 2.24
N VAL A 49 0.72 -12.24 2.07
CA VAL A 49 -0.20 -11.92 3.16
C VAL A 49 -0.72 -13.20 3.80
N LEU A 50 -1.16 -14.16 2.98
CA LEU A 50 -1.77 -15.40 3.46
C LEU A 50 -0.76 -16.44 3.93
N ALA A 51 0.47 -16.42 3.43
CA ALA A 51 1.57 -17.27 3.93
C ALA A 51 2.16 -16.78 5.27
N GLY A 52 1.68 -15.64 5.79
CA GLY A 52 2.06 -15.14 7.10
C GLY A 52 3.38 -14.35 7.13
N HIS A 53 3.78 -13.78 6.00
CA HIS A 53 4.96 -12.91 5.93
C HIS A 53 4.70 -11.51 6.50
N ILE A 54 3.43 -11.17 6.77
CA ILE A 54 3.05 -9.93 7.45
C ILE A 54 2.78 -10.27 8.92
N LYS A 55 3.61 -9.75 9.82
CA LYS A 55 3.68 -10.15 11.22
C LYS A 55 3.44 -8.98 12.15
N TRP A 56 2.88 -9.28 13.32
CA TRP A 56 2.71 -8.28 14.38
C TRP A 56 4.03 -7.78 14.96
N THR A 57 5.09 -8.59 14.90
CA THR A 57 6.44 -8.21 15.35
C THR A 57 7.10 -7.19 14.43
N ASP A 58 6.54 -6.97 13.25
CA ASP A 58 7.10 -6.12 12.22
C ASP A 58 6.25 -4.84 12.08
N TYR A 59 5.12 -4.75 12.79
CA TYR A 59 4.13 -3.68 12.75
C TYR A 59 4.24 -2.77 13.98
N ARG A 60 4.48 -1.47 13.77
CA ARG A 60 4.54 -0.42 14.79
C ARG A 60 5.55 -0.67 15.93
N GLN A 61 6.65 -1.36 15.65
CA GLN A 61 7.68 -1.66 16.68
C GLN A 61 8.81 -0.62 16.73
N THR A 62 8.90 0.27 15.75
CA THR A 62 9.96 1.28 15.59
C THR A 62 9.48 2.66 16.05
N THR A 63 10.42 3.60 16.18
CA THR A 63 10.13 5.02 16.44
C THR A 63 10.94 5.87 15.44
N PRO A 64 10.29 6.58 14.49
CA PRO A 64 8.84 6.64 14.28
C PRO A 64 8.23 5.28 13.84
N PRO A 65 6.93 5.05 14.06
CA PRO A 65 6.30 3.77 13.75
C PRO A 65 6.37 3.41 12.26
N THR A 66 6.82 2.18 11.98
CA THR A 66 6.86 1.60 10.63
C THR A 66 6.20 0.22 10.58
N ILE A 67 5.88 -0.24 9.36
CA ILE A 67 5.66 -1.66 9.06
C ILE A 67 6.82 -2.17 8.21
N GLN A 68 7.55 -3.15 8.75
CA GLN A 68 8.60 -3.84 8.01
C GLN A 68 7.99 -4.93 7.14
N ILE A 69 8.27 -4.85 5.84
CA ILE A 69 7.77 -5.76 4.83
C ILE A 69 8.93 -6.53 4.23
N GLU A 70 8.93 -7.85 4.40
CA GLU A 70 9.88 -8.75 3.76
C GLU A 70 9.29 -9.38 2.49
N HIS A 71 9.93 -9.15 1.35
CA HIS A 71 9.50 -9.75 0.09
C HIS A 71 10.03 -11.19 -0.04
N HIS A 72 9.16 -12.19 0.18
CA HIS A 72 9.53 -13.61 0.28
C HIS A 72 10.35 -14.20 -0.89
N LYS A 73 10.27 -13.62 -2.10
CA LYS A 73 11.06 -14.12 -3.26
C LYS A 73 12.47 -13.54 -3.34
N THR A 74 12.69 -12.38 -2.74
CA THR A 74 13.94 -11.62 -2.91
C THR A 74 14.66 -11.37 -1.59
N GLY A 75 14.01 -11.62 -0.45
CA GLY A 75 14.53 -11.32 0.89
C GLY A 75 14.66 -9.82 1.18
N ALA A 76 14.23 -8.95 0.25
CA ALA A 76 14.32 -7.51 0.43
C ALA A 76 13.38 -7.09 1.56
N ARG A 77 13.90 -6.32 2.52
CA ARG A 77 13.16 -5.72 3.62
C ARG A 77 13.04 -4.23 3.39
N ILE A 78 11.82 -3.72 3.50
CA ILE A 78 11.54 -2.29 3.38
C ILE A 78 10.64 -1.91 4.55
N ASP A 79 11.01 -0.81 5.20
CA ASP A 79 10.22 -0.22 6.26
C ASP A 79 9.33 0.86 5.65
N HIS A 80 8.02 0.67 5.73
CA HIS A 80 7.06 1.69 5.34
C HIS A 80 6.73 2.53 6.57
N PRO A 81 6.88 3.87 6.52
CA PRO A 81 6.42 4.74 7.60
C PRO A 81 4.91 4.62 7.76
N LEU A 82 4.43 4.51 9.00
CA LEU A 82 3.00 4.53 9.33
C LEU A 82 2.55 5.91 9.83
N GLU A 83 3.50 6.71 10.26
CA GLU A 83 3.30 8.08 10.71
C GLU A 83 4.33 8.99 10.06
N ASP A 84 3.96 10.25 9.89
CA ASP A 84 4.86 11.34 9.53
C ASP A 84 4.80 12.42 10.62
N VAL A 85 5.88 13.16 10.80
CA VAL A 85 5.95 14.26 11.77
C VAL A 85 6.10 15.55 10.98
N LEU A 86 5.10 16.41 11.05
CA LEU A 86 5.10 17.70 10.38
C LEU A 86 6.14 18.64 11.01
N ASP A 87 6.47 19.73 10.30
CA ASP A 87 7.46 20.72 10.74
C ASP A 87 7.12 21.36 12.11
N ASP A 88 5.84 21.37 12.49
CA ASP A 88 5.34 21.86 13.78
C ASP A 88 5.41 20.81 14.91
N GLY A 89 5.92 19.62 14.63
CA GLY A 89 6.01 18.49 15.57
C GLY A 89 4.75 17.62 15.68
N THR A 90 3.70 17.92 14.92
CA THR A 90 2.47 17.13 14.92
C THR A 90 2.66 15.80 14.18
N ALA A 91 2.39 14.69 14.84
CA ALA A 91 2.37 13.37 14.22
C ALA A 91 1.05 13.13 13.47
N ILE A 92 1.13 12.76 12.19
CA ILE A 92 -0.01 12.37 11.36
C ILE A 92 0.07 10.89 10.98
N GLN A 93 -1.07 10.20 10.98
CA GLN A 93 -1.14 8.82 10.49
C GLN A 93 -1.22 8.81 8.96
N LEU A 94 -0.39 7.98 8.33
CA LEU A 94 -0.34 7.84 6.88
C LEU A 94 -1.38 6.84 6.34
N TYR A 95 -1.90 5.95 7.19
CA TYR A 95 -2.87 4.92 6.81
C TYR A 95 -4.04 4.78 7.79
N PRO A 96 -4.73 5.87 8.20
CA PRO A 96 -5.67 5.84 9.32
C PRO A 96 -6.83 4.85 9.12
N GLU A 97 -7.42 4.78 7.92
CA GLU A 97 -8.51 3.86 7.63
C GLU A 97 -8.03 2.41 7.58
N ALA A 98 -6.81 2.19 7.08
CA ALA A 98 -6.23 0.85 7.04
C ALA A 98 -6.02 0.33 8.46
N GLU A 99 -5.43 1.16 9.31
CA GLU A 99 -5.19 0.84 10.71
C GLU A 99 -6.48 0.60 11.48
N ALA A 100 -7.55 1.36 11.19
CA ALA A 100 -8.87 1.12 11.76
C ALA A 100 -9.42 -0.27 11.40
N ILE A 101 -9.24 -0.73 10.15
CA ILE A 101 -9.60 -2.10 9.76
C ILE A 101 -8.72 -3.13 10.49
N LEU A 102 -7.41 -2.90 10.56
CA LEU A 102 -6.47 -3.82 11.22
C LEU A 102 -6.71 -3.94 12.72
N ALA A 103 -7.21 -2.89 13.38
CA ALA A 103 -7.56 -2.90 14.80
C ALA A 103 -8.65 -3.92 15.16
N ASN A 104 -9.46 -4.37 14.18
CA ASN A 104 -10.46 -5.41 14.38
C ASN A 104 -9.86 -6.83 14.43
N LEU A 105 -8.59 -7.01 14.04
CA LEU A 105 -7.96 -8.33 14.04
C LEU A 105 -7.68 -8.82 15.46
N LYS A 106 -8.09 -10.06 15.74
CA LYS A 106 -7.63 -10.78 16.92
C LYS A 106 -6.19 -11.24 16.72
N ARG A 107 -5.32 -10.95 17.70
CA ARG A 107 -3.93 -11.40 17.69
C ARG A 107 -3.83 -12.89 18.04
N LEU A 108 -3.92 -13.76 17.03
CA LEU A 108 -3.95 -15.22 17.18
C LEU A 108 -2.57 -15.91 17.12
N GLY A 109 -1.50 -15.15 16.87
CA GLY A 109 -0.14 -15.64 16.68
C GLY A 109 0.77 -14.56 16.12
N THR A 110 1.95 -14.95 15.62
CA THR A 110 2.91 -14.00 15.03
C THR A 110 2.42 -13.41 13.70
N PRO A 111 1.95 -14.20 12.72
CA PRO A 111 1.30 -13.65 11.53
C PRO A 111 0.02 -12.87 11.85
N MET A 112 -0.23 -11.80 11.09
CA MET A 112 -1.44 -10.99 11.26
C MET A 112 -2.71 -11.69 10.77
N ILE A 113 -2.62 -12.40 9.64
CA ILE A 113 -3.77 -13.02 8.97
C ILE A 113 -3.83 -14.51 9.30
N LEU A 114 -4.51 -14.82 10.42
CA LEU A 114 -4.76 -16.18 10.88
C LEU A 114 -6.26 -16.39 11.11
N ARG A 115 -6.69 -17.65 11.10
CA ARG A 115 -8.03 -18.07 11.50
C ARG A 115 -7.98 -19.06 12.63
N GLU A 116 -9.01 -19.00 13.46
CA GLU A 116 -9.31 -20.07 14.40
C GLU A 116 -9.98 -21.22 13.65
N VAL A 117 -9.45 -22.43 13.83
CA VAL A 117 -10.08 -23.66 13.37
C VAL A 117 -10.13 -24.64 14.51
N LEU A 118 -11.19 -25.44 14.58
CA LEU A 118 -11.18 -26.57 15.50
C LEU A 118 -10.06 -27.53 15.08
N PRO A 119 -9.28 -28.06 16.04
CA PRO A 119 -8.17 -28.95 15.73
C PRO A 119 -8.70 -30.15 14.94
N PRO A 120 -7.99 -30.58 13.89
CA PRO A 120 -8.37 -31.77 13.16
C PRO A 120 -8.23 -32.96 14.09
N THR A 121 -9.35 -33.43 14.59
CA THR A 121 -9.50 -34.79 15.11
C THR A 121 -9.56 -35.73 13.93
N ASP A 122 -8.93 -36.89 14.07
CA ASP A 122 -8.90 -37.93 13.05
C ASP A 122 -10.30 -38.15 12.44
N LYS A 123 -10.46 -37.58 11.24
CA LYS A 123 -11.57 -37.47 10.28
C LYS A 123 -13.06 -37.52 10.71
N ARG A 124 -13.48 -37.71 11.97
CA ARG A 124 -14.92 -37.93 12.29
C ARG A 124 -15.46 -37.37 13.61
N TYR A 125 -14.64 -36.84 14.53
CA TYR A 125 -15.16 -36.44 15.85
C TYR A 125 -14.53 -35.17 16.41
N ILE A 126 -15.21 -34.02 16.30
CA ILE A 126 -14.88 -32.85 17.11
C ILE A 126 -14.98 -33.28 18.59
N ARG A 127 -13.85 -33.32 19.31
CA ARG A 127 -13.89 -33.60 20.75
C ARG A 127 -14.67 -32.47 21.43
N PRO A 128 -15.72 -32.78 22.23
CA PRO A 128 -16.38 -31.78 23.06
C PRO A 128 -15.33 -31.08 23.94
N GLY A 129 -15.28 -29.74 23.90
CA GLY A 129 -14.28 -28.94 24.62
C GLY A 129 -12.92 -28.78 23.93
N ALA A 130 -12.75 -29.21 22.67
CA ALA A 130 -11.54 -28.95 21.92
C ALA A 130 -11.32 -27.44 21.72
N LYS A 131 -10.18 -26.92 22.21
CA LYS A 131 -9.80 -25.52 22.01
C LYS A 131 -9.46 -25.29 20.54
N ALA A 132 -9.95 -24.19 19.97
CA ALA A 132 -9.60 -23.78 18.63
C ALA A 132 -8.07 -23.55 18.51
N VAL A 133 -7.51 -23.96 17.39
CA VAL A 133 -6.11 -23.72 17.03
C VAL A 133 -6.03 -22.64 15.96
N SER A 134 -5.00 -21.81 16.03
CA SER A 134 -4.74 -20.78 15.03
C SER A 134 -4.01 -21.37 13.83
N LYS A 135 -4.51 -21.12 12.61
CA LYS A 135 -3.87 -21.55 11.35
C LYS A 135 -3.93 -20.46 10.28
N PRO A 136 -2.95 -20.39 9.38
CA PRO A 136 -3.05 -19.56 8.18
C PRO A 136 -4.24 -19.96 7.30
N TYR A 137 -4.73 -19.00 6.53
CA TYR A 137 -5.70 -19.29 5.47
C TYR A 137 -4.99 -19.99 4.30
N SER A 138 -5.62 -21.02 3.74
CA SER A 138 -5.20 -21.47 2.40
C SER A 138 -5.60 -20.42 1.37
N PHE A 139 -4.82 -20.28 0.30
CA PHE A 139 -5.12 -19.33 -0.77
C PHE A 139 -6.52 -19.56 -1.36
N SER A 140 -6.86 -20.82 -1.67
CA SER A 140 -8.18 -21.19 -2.17
C SER A 140 -9.29 -20.95 -1.15
N GLY A 141 -9.02 -21.14 0.14
CA GLY A 141 -9.97 -20.86 1.22
C GLY A 141 -10.28 -19.37 1.32
N MET A 142 -9.25 -18.53 1.33
CA MET A 142 -9.42 -17.08 1.31
C MET A 142 -10.14 -16.60 0.05
N GLN A 143 -9.80 -17.14 -1.12
CA GLN A 143 -10.45 -16.79 -2.38
C GLN A 143 -11.96 -17.09 -2.35
N LYS A 144 -12.37 -18.21 -1.74
CA LYS A 144 -13.80 -18.53 -1.56
C LYS A 144 -14.50 -17.54 -0.63
N ILE A 145 -13.85 -17.15 0.47
CA ILE A 145 -14.38 -16.12 1.39
C ILE A 145 -14.55 -14.80 0.63
N VAL A 146 -13.52 -14.32 -0.06
CA VAL A 146 -13.56 -13.08 -0.84
C VAL A 146 -14.68 -13.13 -1.90
N GLN A 147 -14.83 -14.24 -2.62
CA GLN A 147 -15.90 -14.39 -3.61
C GLN A 147 -17.29 -14.35 -3.00
N ARG A 148 -17.49 -15.00 -1.85
CA ARG A 148 -18.76 -14.98 -1.11
C ARG A 148 -19.07 -13.57 -0.63
N MET A 149 -18.12 -12.95 0.09
CA MET A 149 -18.25 -11.60 0.64
C MET A 149 -18.53 -10.55 -0.44
N ARG A 150 -17.80 -10.62 -1.56
CA ARG A 150 -18.03 -9.74 -2.72
C ARG A 150 -19.47 -9.82 -3.24
N LYS A 151 -20.06 -11.03 -3.31
CA LYS A 151 -21.46 -11.19 -3.73
C LYS A 151 -22.43 -10.61 -2.70
N GLU A 152 -22.20 -10.87 -1.42
CA GLU A 152 -23.04 -10.37 -0.32
C GLU A 152 -23.00 -8.85 -0.17
N ILE A 153 -21.85 -8.23 -0.45
CA ILE A 153 -21.66 -6.77 -0.39
C ILE A 153 -22.11 -6.08 -1.69
N GLY A 154 -22.23 -6.82 -2.81
CA GLY A 154 -22.65 -6.26 -4.10
C GLY A 154 -21.52 -5.66 -4.94
N LEU A 155 -20.28 -6.16 -4.79
CA LEU A 155 -19.12 -5.67 -5.53
C LEU A 155 -18.92 -6.38 -6.89
N PRO A 156 -18.23 -5.74 -7.86
CA PRO A 156 -18.01 -6.30 -9.19
C PRO A 156 -17.27 -7.64 -9.16
N VAL A 157 -17.57 -8.54 -10.10
CA VAL A 157 -16.92 -9.86 -10.22
C VAL A 157 -15.39 -9.82 -10.37
N THR A 158 -14.86 -8.68 -10.80
CA THR A 158 -13.43 -8.41 -10.96
C THR A 158 -12.72 -8.17 -9.63
N PHE A 159 -13.46 -7.92 -8.54
CA PHE A 159 -12.89 -7.71 -7.22
C PHE A 159 -12.24 -9.00 -6.69
N THR A 160 -10.93 -8.94 -6.47
CA THR A 160 -10.08 -10.01 -5.92
C THR A 160 -8.91 -9.37 -5.16
N LEU A 161 -8.22 -10.14 -4.30
CA LEU A 161 -7.03 -9.62 -3.60
C LEU A 161 -5.90 -9.22 -4.56
N ASP A 162 -5.72 -9.95 -5.67
CA ASP A 162 -4.75 -9.55 -6.71
C ASP A 162 -5.17 -8.24 -7.37
N ALA A 163 -6.47 -8.05 -7.62
CA ALA A 163 -7.00 -6.79 -8.13
C ALA A 163 -6.83 -5.63 -7.12
N CYS A 164 -6.94 -5.89 -5.81
CA CYS A 164 -6.62 -4.90 -4.75
C CYS A 164 -5.18 -4.40 -4.87
N ARG A 165 -4.21 -5.32 -4.99
CA ARG A 165 -2.82 -4.93 -5.25
C ARG A 165 -2.67 -4.10 -6.52
N HIS A 166 -3.34 -4.48 -7.61
CA HIS A 166 -3.28 -3.73 -8.86
C HIS A 166 -3.94 -2.35 -8.74
N GLY A 167 -5.01 -2.24 -7.95
CA GLY A 167 -5.66 -1.00 -7.55
C GLY A 167 -4.67 -0.05 -6.90
N GLY A 168 -4.02 -0.48 -5.81
CA GLY A 168 -3.04 0.35 -5.11
C GLY A 168 -1.87 0.77 -6.00
N MET A 169 -1.34 -0.15 -6.82
CA MET A 169 -0.29 0.19 -7.80
C MET A 169 -0.76 1.19 -8.86
N THR A 170 -2.04 1.17 -9.24
CA THR A 170 -2.61 2.11 -10.21
C THR A 170 -2.81 3.48 -9.56
N GLU A 171 -3.25 3.51 -8.30
CA GLU A 171 -3.41 4.75 -7.53
C GLU A 171 -2.08 5.51 -7.39
N LEU A 172 -0.97 4.81 -7.11
CA LEU A 172 0.35 5.45 -7.06
C LEU A 172 0.71 6.16 -8.38
N GLU A 173 0.34 5.55 -9.49
CA GLU A 173 0.64 6.07 -10.81
C GLU A 173 -0.28 7.24 -11.20
N GLU A 174 -1.53 7.24 -10.71
CA GLU A 174 -2.48 8.34 -10.85
C GLU A 174 -2.11 9.52 -9.94
N ALA A 175 -1.53 9.26 -8.76
CA ALA A 175 -0.93 10.25 -7.87
C ALA A 175 0.40 10.85 -8.40
N GLU A 176 0.77 10.52 -9.65
CA GLU A 176 1.93 11.06 -10.35
C GLU A 176 3.27 10.84 -9.63
N LEU A 177 3.41 9.74 -8.89
CA LEU A 177 4.69 9.37 -8.28
C LEU A 177 5.75 9.19 -9.36
N THR A 178 6.97 9.60 -9.05
CA THR A 178 8.11 9.24 -9.89
C THR A 178 8.30 7.72 -9.86
N GLU A 179 8.89 7.16 -10.92
CA GLU A 179 9.23 5.73 -10.96
C GLU A 179 10.12 5.31 -9.78
N GLY A 180 10.98 6.21 -9.29
CA GLY A 180 11.80 5.99 -8.09
C GLY A 180 10.96 5.84 -6.83
N GLN A 181 10.03 6.76 -6.59
CA GLN A 181 9.11 6.72 -5.44
C GLN A 181 8.19 5.49 -5.49
N GLY A 182 7.58 5.23 -6.66
CA GLY A 182 6.71 4.08 -6.85
C GLY A 182 7.43 2.75 -6.63
N ARG A 183 8.69 2.62 -7.08
CA ARG A 183 9.53 1.44 -6.81
C ARG A 183 9.95 1.30 -5.35
N ALA A 184 10.30 2.41 -4.69
CA ALA A 184 10.64 2.42 -3.28
C ALA A 184 9.48 1.91 -2.43
N LEU A 185 8.27 2.42 -2.68
CA LEU A 185 7.06 2.02 -1.95
C LEU A 185 6.58 0.61 -2.31
N SER A 186 6.73 0.17 -3.56
CA SER A 186 6.23 -1.15 -4.00
C SER A 186 7.26 -2.29 -3.90
N ALA A 187 8.45 -2.02 -3.36
CA ALA A 187 9.55 -2.97 -3.22
C ALA A 187 10.11 -3.54 -4.54
N HIS A 188 9.92 -2.87 -5.67
CA HIS A 188 10.38 -3.38 -6.97
C HIS A 188 11.86 -3.04 -7.22
N ARG A 189 12.71 -4.08 -7.18
CA ARG A 189 14.16 -3.96 -7.38
C ARG A 189 14.55 -3.47 -8.77
N THR A 190 13.84 -3.86 -9.83
CA THR A 190 14.21 -3.49 -11.21
C THR A 190 13.11 -2.72 -11.93
N ARG A 191 13.53 -1.86 -12.87
CA ARG A 191 12.64 -1.09 -13.74
C ARG A 191 11.68 -1.99 -14.52
N GLU A 192 12.17 -3.13 -15.01
CA GLU A 192 11.40 -4.06 -15.84
C GLU A 192 10.22 -4.64 -15.06
N SER A 193 10.41 -4.94 -13.77
CA SER A 193 9.36 -5.46 -12.89
C SER A 193 8.26 -4.44 -12.60
N TYR A 194 8.62 -3.15 -12.59
CA TYR A 194 7.71 -2.03 -12.36
C TYR A 194 7.07 -1.49 -13.65
N SER A 195 7.72 -1.70 -14.80
CA SER A 195 7.34 -1.13 -16.11
C SER A 195 5.91 -1.43 -16.55
N GLY A 196 5.33 -2.55 -16.09
CA GLY A 196 3.94 -2.91 -16.39
C GLY A 196 2.90 -1.99 -15.75
N TYR A 197 3.27 -1.27 -14.69
CA TYR A 197 2.42 -0.30 -13.98
C TYR A 197 2.69 1.14 -14.46
N ALA A 198 3.96 1.45 -14.77
CA ALA A 198 4.39 2.76 -15.26
C ALA A 198 4.09 2.98 -16.76
N LYS A 199 2.81 3.07 -17.13
CA LYS A 199 2.38 3.28 -18.53
C LYS A 199 2.69 4.69 -19.01
N ARG A 200 3.23 4.85 -20.23
CA ARG A 200 3.41 6.16 -20.87
C ARG A 200 2.06 6.68 -21.37
N THR A 201 1.50 7.70 -20.74
CA THR A 201 0.19 8.29 -21.11
C THR A 201 0.29 9.81 -21.26
N ALA A 202 -0.57 10.41 -22.09
CA ALA A 202 -0.60 11.86 -22.30
C ALA A 202 -0.82 12.69 -21.01
N PRO A 203 -1.70 12.27 -20.06
CA PRO A 203 -1.80 12.93 -18.76
C PRO A 203 -0.48 13.00 -17.99
N ARG A 204 0.37 11.96 -18.06
CA ARG A 204 1.68 11.98 -17.41
C ARG A 204 2.66 12.94 -18.06
N ILE A 205 2.61 13.05 -19.38
CA ILE A 205 3.42 14.04 -20.11
C ILE A 205 3.00 15.44 -19.66
N LEU A 206 1.69 15.69 -19.53
CA LEU A 206 1.17 16.96 -19.03
C LEU A 206 1.59 17.24 -17.58
N ALA A 207 1.46 16.26 -16.68
CA ALA A 207 1.92 16.33 -15.30
C ALA A 207 3.41 16.66 -15.18
N ALA A 208 4.25 15.91 -15.89
CA ALA A 208 5.69 16.16 -15.94
C ALA A 208 6.02 17.55 -16.50
N THR A 209 5.28 17.99 -17.53
CA THR A 209 5.42 19.33 -18.11
C THR A 209 5.03 20.43 -17.11
N ARG A 210 3.94 20.23 -16.35
CA ARG A 210 3.52 21.13 -15.26
C ARG A 210 4.59 21.21 -14.16
N LYS A 211 5.11 20.06 -13.70
CA LYS A 211 6.20 20.01 -12.72
C LYS A 211 7.47 20.72 -13.23
N ARG A 212 7.83 20.53 -14.50
CA ARG A 212 8.93 21.27 -15.15
C ARG A 212 8.68 22.78 -15.17
N ARG A 213 7.47 23.22 -15.53
CA ARG A 213 7.11 24.65 -15.54
C ARG A 213 7.16 25.24 -14.12
N ALA A 214 6.64 24.53 -13.13
CA ALA A 214 6.67 24.94 -11.73
C ALA A 214 8.10 25.07 -11.20
N HIS A 215 8.99 24.12 -11.51
CA HIS A 215 10.41 24.19 -11.13
C HIS A 215 11.12 25.39 -11.77
N VAL A 216 10.87 25.65 -13.06
CA VAL A 216 11.41 26.86 -13.72
C VAL A 216 10.92 28.12 -13.03
N LEU A 217 9.62 28.23 -12.73
CA LEU A 217 9.06 29.40 -12.04
C LEU A 217 9.67 29.58 -10.66
N ALA A 218 9.75 28.52 -9.84
CA ALA A 218 10.35 28.58 -8.51
C ALA A 218 11.81 29.04 -8.56
N ASN A 219 12.60 28.54 -9.51
CA ASN A 219 14.00 28.95 -9.68
C ASN A 219 14.11 30.40 -10.19
N THR A 220 13.22 30.84 -11.09
CA THR A 220 13.18 32.23 -11.55
C THR A 220 12.87 33.17 -10.38
N THR A 221 11.85 32.87 -9.60
CA THR A 221 11.49 33.67 -8.42
C THR A 221 12.61 33.67 -7.38
N GLN A 222 13.27 32.54 -7.13
CA GLN A 222 14.42 32.45 -6.22
C GLN A 222 15.63 33.27 -6.71
N THR A 223 15.86 33.30 -8.02
CA THR A 223 16.91 34.12 -8.64
C THR A 223 16.57 35.62 -8.56
N GLU A 224 15.31 35.99 -8.74
CA GLU A 224 14.83 37.37 -8.58
C GLU A 224 14.98 37.86 -7.13
N PHE A 225 14.67 37.02 -6.13
CA PHE A 225 14.92 37.34 -4.72
C PHE A 225 16.41 37.52 -4.40
N GLN A 226 17.29 36.64 -4.89
CA GLN A 226 18.74 36.76 -4.70
C GLN A 226 19.32 38.01 -5.37
N ASN A 227 18.83 38.37 -6.56
CA ASN A 227 19.25 39.57 -7.26
C ASN A 227 18.74 40.86 -6.60
N ALA A 228 17.56 40.84 -5.98
CA ALA A 228 17.03 41.96 -5.21
C ALA A 228 17.85 42.25 -3.95
N GLU A 229 18.24 41.21 -3.18
CA GLU A 229 19.12 41.36 -2.02
C GLU A 229 20.53 41.84 -2.40
N SER A 230 21.02 41.46 -3.58
CA SER A 230 22.32 41.89 -4.11
C SER A 230 22.31 43.31 -4.68
N GLY A 231 21.14 43.82 -5.09
CA GLY A 231 20.97 45.11 -5.74
C GLY A 231 20.98 46.32 -4.79
N GLU A 232 20.67 46.14 -3.51
CA GLU A 232 20.65 47.24 -2.53
C GLU A 232 22.06 47.68 -2.06
N PHE A 233 23.11 46.87 -2.30
CA PHE A 233 24.47 47.16 -1.83
C PHE A 233 25.38 47.92 -2.82
N GLN A 234 24.93 48.25 -4.04
CA GLN A 234 25.81 48.79 -5.10
C GLN A 234 25.48 50.18 -5.63
N ASN A 235 24.85 51.06 -4.86
CA ASN A 235 24.74 52.45 -5.29
C ASN A 235 24.87 53.49 -4.17
N ASN A 236 26.03 53.51 -3.50
CA ASN A 236 26.57 54.75 -2.93
C ASN A 236 27.91 55.05 -3.60
N LYS A 237 27.82 55.74 -4.75
CA LYS A 237 28.95 56.42 -5.38
C LYS A 237 29.64 57.29 -4.33
N VAL A 238 30.89 56.93 -4.01
CA VAL A 238 31.83 57.84 -3.36
C VAL A 238 32.13 58.95 -4.36
N VAL A 239 31.48 60.09 -4.19
CA VAL A 239 31.89 61.38 -4.78
C VAL A 239 32.57 62.16 -3.68
N LYS A 240 33.88 62.41 -3.86
CA LYS A 240 34.78 63.45 -3.28
C LYS A 240 36.19 62.84 -3.20
N MET A 241 37.27 63.49 -3.63
CA MET A 241 37.59 64.91 -3.88
C MET A 241 38.47 65.01 -5.13
#